data_AF-A0A8H5D4W0-F1
#
_entry.id   AF-A0A8H5D4W0-F1
#
_cell.length_a   1.000
_cell.length_b   1.000
_cell.length_c   1.000
_cell.angle_alpha   90.00
_cell.angle_beta   90.00
_cell.angle_gamma   90.00
#
_symmetry.space_group_name_H-M   'P 1'
#
loop_
_entity.id
_entity.type
_entity.pdbx_description
1 polymer ?
#
loop_
_entity_poly.entity_id
_entity_poly.type
_entity_poly.pdbx_seq_one_letter_code
_entity_poly.pdbx_strand_id
1 'polypeptide(L)'
;MDSRRPTKQPTKQPSSTDTTSTYFNSKLNNVEDKGPPEYDDNFDALSAVSLPTISTNTRTDSLFSGSAGSSSISFRGPGSLAGRAILNLGRLTLKGVERVIISRKLSGIGSLSRGSGSAETYSDILELSRPQMYPDNIHTEAMRLLVRQIASGRTENLLKALRNWHPIEIRLLLSEMIGRFDDTISSTLKPLDSIMRAYKLNLSTRPPASRNDHSFVPFIDFLRHLISLSPSLPSSSSASSFASPSSFSFCTTTLETGLLDFLFHLYASDFRDPLTAPSSRAEPSRKSTLSIACNDLLLAVCEYGCGPGHEFKGAVSATAYIQTHPIHALWSIHPALSSLLPSNPNAKRMLKRKEAWLLVEKEWIRSRITSMYEMMLDVSNPDSLEENFVRDAFVDMVQFAGLEFGEDEEIAFRALRSLHQLIHARYHWPDIKVYLYDDDALAYAGQAFPRIIKRLCALVANPYHPFFFFALDKQDFRQTVVVHFIQWMSRASYGSSRCLRLIASSGILELVEATKKKSDPIDISTPSTLPSTSISTSNPLGITVNSDRQFIYRQAFLSWAPMVFASPGKTSADGIWDVHRDVPLFLALPKQEWDDEWDEVVTKIPGTDKEWLYKWIIDAEGDGSVSGGGRGG
;
A
#
# COMPACT_ATOMS: atom_id res chain seq x y z
N MET A 1 -73.16 19.36 11.24
CA MET A 1 -72.74 18.85 9.92
C MET A 1 -71.60 19.72 9.44
N ASP A 2 -70.48 19.04 9.24
CA ASP A 2 -69.09 19.46 9.09
C ASP A 2 -68.78 20.78 8.36
N SER A 3 -68.01 21.62 9.05
CA SER A 3 -67.30 22.77 8.47
C SER A 3 -65.80 22.58 8.64
N ARG A 4 -65.12 22.50 7.49
CA ARG A 4 -63.66 22.36 7.33
C ARG A 4 -62.96 23.66 7.76
N ARG A 5 -61.88 23.54 8.55
CA ARG A 5 -60.78 24.52 8.54
C ARG A 5 -59.42 23.82 8.73
N PRO A 6 -58.37 24.26 8.02
CA PRO A 6 -57.06 23.60 8.00
C PRO A 6 -56.16 24.06 9.14
N THR A 7 -55.41 23.11 9.70
CA THR A 7 -54.35 23.31 10.68
C THR A 7 -53.07 23.82 10.02
N LYS A 8 -52.54 24.92 10.56
CA LYS A 8 -51.27 25.56 10.18
C LYS A 8 -50.09 24.72 10.66
N GLN A 9 -49.10 24.53 9.79
CA GLN A 9 -47.76 24.05 10.13
C GLN A 9 -46.99 25.10 10.95
N PRO A 10 -46.16 24.69 11.94
CA PRO A 10 -45.18 25.58 12.53
C PRO A 10 -43.85 25.55 11.76
N THR A 11 -43.41 26.76 11.42
CA THR A 11 -42.12 27.14 10.85
C THR A 11 -40.98 26.71 11.77
N LYS A 12 -40.05 25.87 11.27
CA LYS A 12 -38.78 25.58 11.94
C LYS A 12 -37.79 26.73 11.72
N GLN A 13 -37.30 27.31 12.81
CA GLN A 13 -36.11 28.17 12.85
C GLN A 13 -34.84 27.34 12.59
N PRO A 14 -33.80 27.89 11.95
CA PRO A 14 -32.49 27.26 11.87
C PRO A 14 -31.71 27.55 13.16
N SER A 15 -31.39 26.50 13.91
CA SER A 15 -30.44 26.56 15.01
C SER A 15 -29.01 26.57 14.45
N SER A 16 -28.35 27.71 14.63
CA SER A 16 -26.90 27.85 14.58
C SER A 16 -26.27 27.14 15.78
N THR A 17 -25.33 26.22 15.52
CA THR A 17 -24.06 25.96 16.23
C THR A 17 -23.62 24.55 15.88
N ASP A 18 -22.51 24.44 15.14
CA ASP A 18 -21.46 23.46 15.45
C ASP A 18 -20.18 23.84 14.69
N THR A 19 -19.27 24.42 15.47
CA THR A 19 -17.87 24.67 15.14
C THR A 19 -17.05 23.45 15.56
N THR A 20 -16.65 22.60 14.60
CA THR A 20 -15.57 21.64 14.83
C THR A 20 -14.87 21.25 13.53
N SER A 21 -13.53 21.30 13.57
CA SER A 21 -12.57 20.64 12.68
C SER A 21 -12.28 21.26 11.30
N THR A 22 -11.56 22.37 11.30
CA THR A 22 -10.60 22.72 10.23
C THR A 22 -9.18 22.51 10.77
N TYR A 23 -8.66 21.29 10.62
CA TYR A 23 -7.24 20.97 10.77
C TYR A 23 -6.83 19.95 9.69
N PHE A 24 -7.10 20.29 8.42
CA PHE A 24 -6.43 19.69 7.27
C PHE A 24 -6.38 20.76 6.17
N ASN A 25 -5.21 20.90 5.54
CA ASN A 25 -4.81 21.88 4.51
C ASN A 25 -4.35 23.27 4.97
N SER A 26 -3.06 23.38 5.31
CA SER A 26 -2.28 24.60 5.05
C SER A 26 -0.79 24.29 4.84
N LYS A 27 -0.45 23.67 3.70
CA LYS A 27 0.92 23.70 3.15
C LYS A 27 0.92 23.41 1.66
N LEU A 28 0.59 24.43 0.87
CA LEU A 28 0.93 24.48 -0.55
C LEU A 28 1.10 25.95 -0.90
N ASN A 29 2.35 26.38 -1.04
CA ASN A 29 2.73 27.51 -1.88
C ASN A 29 4.18 27.33 -2.32
N ASN A 30 4.36 27.54 -3.63
CA ASN A 30 5.60 27.89 -4.33
C ASN A 30 6.67 26.80 -4.47
N VAL A 31 6.51 25.97 -5.51
CA VAL A 31 7.64 25.35 -6.20
C VAL A 31 8.01 26.27 -7.36
N GLU A 32 9.06 27.08 -7.17
CA GLU A 32 9.78 27.68 -8.28
C GLU A 32 10.60 26.58 -8.97
N ASP A 33 10.39 26.50 -10.28
CA ASP A 33 11.07 25.62 -11.23
C ASP A 33 12.58 25.94 -11.24
N LYS A 34 13.40 25.06 -10.64
CA LYS A 34 14.85 25.08 -10.78
C LYS A 34 15.27 23.85 -11.56
N GLY A 35 15.92 24.10 -12.69
CA GLY A 35 16.40 23.09 -13.64
C GLY A 35 17.36 22.04 -13.05
N PRO A 36 17.65 20.98 -13.83
CA PRO A 36 18.31 19.79 -13.34
C PRO A 36 19.77 20.05 -12.96
N PRO A 37 20.29 19.47 -11.86
CA PRO A 37 21.70 19.54 -11.54
C PRO A 37 22.50 18.54 -12.39
N GLU A 38 23.62 19.01 -12.94
CA GLU A 38 24.68 18.17 -13.52
C GLU A 38 25.31 17.31 -12.41
N TYR A 39 25.53 16.03 -12.72
CA TYR A 39 26.20 15.06 -11.86
C TYR A 39 27.68 14.95 -12.24
N ASP A 40 28.57 15.30 -11.31
CA ASP A 40 29.99 14.92 -11.36
C ASP A 40 30.19 13.66 -10.52
N ASP A 41 30.45 12.55 -11.20
CA ASP A 41 30.89 11.29 -10.62
C ASP A 41 32.40 11.35 -10.36
N ASN A 42 32.79 11.44 -9.08
CA ASN A 42 34.11 10.99 -8.63
C ASN A 42 34.14 10.82 -7.11
N PHE A 43 34.16 9.59 -6.61
CA PHE A 43 34.69 9.35 -5.26
C PHE A 43 35.14 7.89 -5.07
N ASP A 44 36.45 7.71 -5.00
CA ASP A 44 37.08 6.68 -4.19
C ASP A 44 38.42 7.18 -3.60
N ALA A 45 38.66 6.76 -2.35
CA ALA A 45 39.90 6.77 -1.56
C ALA A 45 40.31 7.98 -0.67
N LEU A 46 40.10 7.76 0.64
CA LEU A 46 41.00 7.95 1.79
C LEU A 46 41.24 9.33 2.46
N SER A 47 40.83 9.37 3.74
CA SER A 47 41.63 9.75 4.91
C SER A 47 42.59 10.95 4.82
N ALA A 48 42.14 12.12 5.28
CA ALA A 48 42.97 13.09 5.98
C ALA A 48 42.12 14.01 6.87
N VAL A 49 42.48 14.10 8.14
CA VAL A 49 41.96 15.10 9.09
C VAL A 49 42.31 16.48 8.54
N SER A 50 41.30 17.23 8.11
CA SER A 50 41.43 18.64 7.74
C SER A 50 40.70 19.50 8.77
N LEU A 51 41.43 20.46 9.35
CA LEU A 51 40.92 21.51 10.23
C LEU A 51 39.80 22.30 9.53
N PRO A 52 38.75 22.74 10.25
CA PRO A 52 37.66 23.48 9.62
C PRO A 52 38.14 24.88 9.22
N THR A 53 38.07 25.14 7.91
CA THR A 53 38.13 26.50 7.34
C THR A 53 36.84 27.22 7.72
N ILE A 54 36.99 28.34 8.43
CA ILE A 54 35.87 29.18 8.89
C ILE A 54 35.34 29.97 7.70
N SER A 55 34.22 29.53 7.12
CA SER A 55 33.38 30.35 6.25
C SER A 55 32.30 31.00 7.12
N THR A 56 32.50 32.26 7.48
CA THR A 56 31.47 33.11 8.08
C THR A 56 30.55 33.61 6.98
N ASN A 57 29.36 33.02 6.83
CA ASN A 57 28.15 33.69 6.35
C ASN A 57 26.93 32.75 6.44
N THR A 58 26.33 32.66 7.63
CA THR A 58 24.92 32.30 7.79
C THR A 58 24.31 33.22 8.83
N ARG A 59 23.64 34.26 8.32
CA ARG A 59 22.80 35.17 9.09
C ARG A 59 21.45 34.47 9.29
N THR A 60 21.33 33.74 10.40
CA THR A 60 20.04 33.26 10.90
C THR A 60 19.41 34.37 11.72
N ASP A 61 18.40 35.02 11.16
CA ASP A 61 17.58 36.00 11.85
C ASP A 61 16.73 35.27 12.92
N SER A 62 17.08 35.48 14.19
CA SER A 62 16.39 34.91 15.35
C SER A 62 15.09 35.66 15.65
N LEU A 63 13.98 34.94 15.72
CA LEU A 63 12.62 35.41 16.04
C LEU A 63 12.37 35.74 17.54
N PHE A 64 13.40 35.94 18.35
CA PHE A 64 13.23 36.45 19.72
C PHE A 64 13.26 37.98 19.73
N SER A 65 12.17 38.61 19.30
CA SER A 65 11.96 40.05 19.47
C SER A 65 11.14 40.32 20.74
N GLY A 66 11.84 40.34 21.86
CA GLY A 66 11.40 40.87 23.15
C GLY A 66 12.40 41.92 23.65
N SER A 67 12.88 42.78 22.77
CA SER A 67 13.74 43.92 23.14
C SER A 67 12.85 45.05 23.66
N ALA A 68 12.74 45.17 24.98
CA ALA A 68 12.48 46.45 25.60
C ALA A 68 13.49 47.46 25.02
N GLY A 69 12.98 48.45 24.28
CA GLY A 69 13.78 49.50 23.65
C GLY A 69 14.47 50.34 24.70
N SER A 70 15.65 49.92 25.14
CA SER A 70 16.66 50.82 25.69
C SER A 70 17.42 51.40 24.51
N SER A 71 17.04 52.61 24.11
CA SER A 71 17.77 53.48 23.19
C SER A 71 19.10 53.89 23.83
N SER A 72 20.04 52.95 23.95
CA SER A 72 21.41 53.26 24.32
C SER A 72 22.10 53.87 23.11
N ILE A 73 22.23 55.20 23.12
CA ILE A 73 23.10 55.93 22.21
C ILE A 73 24.52 55.46 22.51
N SER A 74 25.03 54.50 21.73
CA SER A 74 26.39 53.99 21.91
C SER A 74 27.38 55.03 21.42
N PHE A 75 28.03 55.73 22.34
CA PHE A 75 29.19 56.57 22.05
C PHE A 75 30.28 55.69 21.38
N ARG A 76 30.67 56.02 20.14
CA ARG A 76 31.77 55.35 19.43
C ARG A 76 33.11 55.81 19.99
N GLY A 77 33.47 55.32 21.17
CA GLY A 77 34.85 55.39 21.66
C GLY A 77 35.70 54.26 21.04
N PRO A 78 37.02 54.44 20.84
CA PRO A 78 37.91 53.37 20.37
C PRO A 78 37.85 52.08 21.22
N GLY A 79 37.49 52.18 22.51
CA GLY A 79 37.22 51.02 23.36
C GLY A 79 35.97 50.20 23.01
N SER A 80 35.01 50.76 22.26
CA SER A 80 33.77 50.04 21.89
C SER A 80 34.03 48.93 20.86
N LEU A 81 35.01 49.10 19.97
CA LEU A 81 35.39 48.10 18.98
C LEU A 81 36.16 46.94 19.65
N ALA A 82 37.08 47.26 20.55
CA ALA A 82 37.78 46.27 21.37
C ALA A 82 36.81 45.49 22.27
N GLY A 83 35.86 46.18 22.92
CA GLY A 83 34.82 45.54 23.74
C GLY A 83 33.92 44.59 22.93
N ARG A 84 33.51 44.96 21.71
CA ARG A 84 32.76 44.08 20.81
C ARG A 84 33.61 42.89 20.34
N ALA A 85 34.89 43.09 20.03
CA ALA A 85 35.79 42.02 19.64
C ALA A 85 35.99 40.99 20.77
N ILE A 86 36.21 41.45 22.01
CA ILE A 86 36.34 40.60 23.20
C ILE A 86 35.04 39.84 23.47
N LEU A 87 33.88 40.51 23.39
CA LEU A 87 32.58 39.87 23.57
C LEU A 87 32.34 38.78 22.51
N ASN A 88 32.65 39.07 21.24
CA ASN A 88 32.51 38.11 20.16
C ASN A 88 33.48 36.93 20.29
N LEU A 89 34.74 37.18 20.70
CA LEU A 89 35.71 36.15 20.99
C LEU A 89 35.24 35.28 22.18
N GLY A 90 34.75 35.89 23.27
CA GLY A 90 34.19 35.17 24.41
C GLY A 90 33.02 34.28 24.01
N ARG A 91 32.10 34.79 23.17
CA ARG A 91 30.99 33.99 22.61
C ARG A 91 31.47 32.84 21.73
N LEU A 92 32.49 33.06 20.89
CA LEU A 92 33.08 32.02 20.06
C LEU A 92 33.80 30.96 20.90
N THR A 93 34.54 31.36 21.93
CA THR A 93 35.22 30.45 22.86
C THR A 93 34.21 29.61 23.63
N LEU A 94 33.15 30.22 24.16
CA LEU A 94 32.09 29.47 24.86
C LEU A 94 31.42 28.45 23.94
N LYS A 95 31.03 28.86 22.72
CA LYS A 95 30.47 27.94 21.70
C LYS A 95 31.46 26.85 21.29
N GLY A 96 32.74 27.17 21.20
CA GLY A 96 33.80 26.21 20.85
C GLY A 96 34.01 25.16 21.93
N VAL A 97 34.10 25.58 23.19
CA VAL A 97 34.28 24.68 24.35
C VAL A 97 33.06 23.78 24.50
N GLU A 98 31.86 24.32 24.41
CA GLU A 98 30.61 23.54 24.46
C GLU A 98 30.58 22.48 23.34
N ARG A 99 30.94 22.87 22.11
CA ARG A 99 31.01 21.93 20.98
C ARG A 99 32.02 20.81 21.21
N VAL A 100 33.18 21.09 21.79
CA VAL A 100 34.20 20.06 22.09
C VAL A 100 33.71 19.12 23.19
N ILE A 101 33.10 19.64 24.26
CA ILE A 101 32.56 18.83 25.36
C ILE A 101 31.44 17.91 24.83
N ILE A 102 30.49 18.44 24.06
CA ILE A 102 29.41 17.67 23.45
C ILE A 102 29.96 16.62 22.47
N SER A 103 30.90 17.00 21.60
CA SER A 103 31.50 16.06 20.64
C SER A 103 32.26 14.92 21.33
N ARG A 104 32.96 15.23 22.44
CA ARG A 104 33.65 14.23 23.25
C ARG A 104 32.65 13.29 23.94
N LYS A 105 31.55 13.84 24.49
CA LYS A 105 30.46 13.03 25.04
C LYS A 105 29.88 12.11 23.97
N LEU A 106 29.46 12.65 22.82
CA LEU A 106 28.92 11.85 21.71
C LEU A 106 29.89 10.77 21.22
N SER A 107 31.20 11.07 21.16
CA SER A 107 32.22 10.08 20.77
C SER A 107 32.35 8.96 21.83
N GLY A 108 32.33 9.32 23.11
CA GLY A 108 32.30 8.35 24.21
C GLY A 108 31.06 7.46 24.14
N ILE A 109 29.90 8.06 23.88
CA ILE A 109 28.62 7.36 23.73
C ILE A 109 28.62 6.47 22.48
N GLY A 110 29.17 6.92 21.36
CA GLY A 110 29.31 6.14 20.14
C GLY A 110 30.14 4.88 20.35
N SER A 111 31.17 4.95 21.19
CA SER A 111 31.96 3.76 21.56
C SER A 111 31.19 2.77 22.44
N LEU A 112 30.27 3.29 23.28
CA LEU A 112 29.39 2.51 24.15
C LEU A 112 28.22 1.86 23.39
N SER A 113 27.94 2.26 22.14
CA SER A 113 26.85 1.68 21.35
C SER A 113 27.06 0.20 21.00
N ARG A 114 28.26 -0.35 21.25
CA ARG A 114 28.52 -1.80 21.17
C ARG A 114 28.12 -2.55 22.46
N GLY A 115 27.92 -1.84 23.56
CA GLY A 115 27.55 -2.36 24.88
C GLY A 115 26.20 -1.84 25.41
N SER A 116 25.83 -2.26 26.62
CA SER A 116 24.63 -1.80 27.32
C SER A 116 24.86 -0.41 27.92
N GLY A 117 24.66 0.65 27.13
CA GLY A 117 24.70 2.03 27.64
C GLY A 117 23.72 2.23 28.81
N SER A 118 24.09 3.04 29.81
CA SER A 118 23.24 3.31 30.98
C SER A 118 22.02 4.17 30.61
N ALA A 119 20.97 4.17 31.44
CA ALA A 119 19.82 5.06 31.26
C ALA A 119 20.22 6.55 31.27
N GLU A 120 21.22 6.92 32.08
CA GLU A 120 21.79 8.28 32.10
C GLU A 120 22.42 8.66 30.75
N THR A 121 23.10 7.70 30.11
CA THR A 121 23.68 7.92 28.79
C THR A 121 22.58 8.24 27.76
N TYR A 122 21.46 7.52 27.80
CA TYR A 122 20.33 7.81 26.91
C TYR A 122 19.62 9.11 27.26
N SER A 123 19.58 9.52 28.53
CA SER A 123 19.08 10.83 28.92
C SER A 123 19.89 11.95 28.27
N ASP A 124 21.23 11.84 28.27
CA ASP A 124 22.11 12.77 27.58
C ASP A 124 21.87 12.79 26.06
N ILE A 125 21.68 11.62 25.43
CA ILE A 125 21.39 11.54 23.98
C ILE A 125 20.04 12.18 23.65
N LEU A 126 19.01 11.88 24.43
CA LEU A 126 17.66 12.41 24.25
C LEU A 126 17.66 13.93 24.35
N GLU A 127 18.36 14.47 25.35
CA GLU A 127 18.59 15.91 25.48
C GLU A 127 19.21 16.51 24.21
N LEU A 128 20.29 15.91 23.72
CA LEU A 128 20.97 16.36 22.49
C LEU A 128 20.13 16.19 21.21
N SER A 129 19.09 15.35 21.24
CA SER A 129 18.15 15.17 20.13
C SER A 129 16.99 16.17 20.11
N ARG A 130 16.93 17.12 21.04
CA ARG A 130 15.88 18.15 21.04
C ARG A 130 16.00 19.04 19.79
N PRO A 131 14.93 19.18 18.98
CA PRO A 131 14.95 20.04 17.81
C PRO A 131 15.30 21.49 18.18
N GLN A 132 16.11 22.16 17.34
CA GLN A 132 16.45 23.59 17.44
C GLN A 132 17.23 24.03 18.70
N MET A 133 17.47 23.14 19.67
CA MET A 133 18.26 23.46 20.87
C MET A 133 19.76 23.30 20.65
N TYR A 134 20.15 22.36 19.79
CA TYR A 134 21.54 22.06 19.48
C TYR A 134 21.80 22.28 17.97
N PRO A 135 23.05 22.55 17.56
CA PRO A 135 23.42 22.61 16.15
C PRO A 135 23.03 21.32 15.40
N ASP A 136 22.59 21.46 14.14
CA ASP A 136 22.05 20.35 13.32
C ASP A 136 22.96 19.12 13.26
N ASN A 137 24.30 19.32 13.28
CA ASN A 137 25.26 18.22 13.25
C ASN A 137 25.25 17.39 14.55
N ILE A 138 25.03 18.03 15.70
CA ILE A 138 24.93 17.37 17.02
C ILE A 138 23.60 16.65 17.13
N HIS A 139 22.51 17.33 16.77
CA HIS A 139 21.16 16.76 16.74
C HIS A 139 21.09 15.54 15.82
N THR A 140 21.65 15.66 14.60
CA THR A 140 21.72 14.55 13.64
C THR A 140 22.50 13.36 14.20
N GLU A 141 23.65 13.57 14.85
CA GLU A 141 24.41 12.46 15.44
C GLU A 141 23.68 11.83 16.64
N ALA A 142 23.01 12.62 17.47
CA ALA A 142 22.16 12.11 18.55
C ALA A 142 21.03 11.23 17.98
N MET A 143 20.33 11.71 16.95
CA MET A 143 19.30 10.95 16.25
C MET A 143 19.86 9.66 15.62
N ARG A 144 21.05 9.72 15.02
CA ARG A 144 21.76 8.52 14.52
C ARG A 144 21.95 7.50 15.63
N LEU A 145 22.43 7.92 16.80
CA LEU A 145 22.64 7.01 17.94
C LEU A 145 21.32 6.38 18.41
N LEU A 146 20.24 7.15 18.48
CA LEU A 146 18.92 6.64 18.86
C LEU A 146 18.40 5.58 17.87
N VAL A 147 18.39 5.89 16.56
CA VAL A 147 17.89 4.95 15.56
C VAL A 147 18.79 3.71 15.45
N ARG A 148 20.12 3.85 15.64
CA ARG A 148 21.03 2.70 15.73
C ARG A 148 20.65 1.77 16.87
N GLN A 149 20.27 2.31 18.03
CA GLN A 149 19.86 1.48 19.16
C GLN A 149 18.51 0.80 18.95
N ILE A 150 17.57 1.50 18.30
CA ILE A 150 16.30 0.89 17.88
C ILE A 150 16.57 -0.24 16.89
N ALA A 151 17.41 -0.02 15.87
CA ALA A 151 17.82 -1.03 14.91
C ALA A 151 18.45 -2.25 15.60
N SER A 152 19.21 -2.07 16.69
CA SER A 152 19.81 -3.20 17.42
C SER A 152 18.80 -4.01 18.26
N GLY A 153 17.60 -3.47 18.49
CA GLY A 153 16.55 -4.08 19.33
C GLY A 153 16.81 -3.97 20.84
N ARG A 154 17.90 -3.31 21.27
CA ARG A 154 18.29 -3.21 22.69
C ARG A 154 17.71 -1.95 23.35
N THR A 155 16.39 -1.76 23.29
CA THR A 155 15.77 -0.47 23.64
C THR A 155 15.49 -0.28 25.14
N GLU A 156 15.78 -1.27 25.99
CA GLU A 156 15.42 -1.23 27.43
C GLU A 156 15.89 0.02 28.18
N ASN A 157 17.15 0.40 28.04
CA ASN A 157 17.69 1.57 28.75
C ASN A 157 17.23 2.89 28.13
N LEU A 158 16.95 2.90 26.83
CA LEU A 158 16.31 4.04 26.16
C LEU A 158 14.88 4.23 26.67
N LEU A 159 14.11 3.15 26.77
CA LEU A 159 12.75 3.13 27.33
C LEU A 159 12.73 3.61 28.79
N LYS A 160 13.70 3.18 29.62
CA LYS A 160 13.87 3.70 30.99
C LYS A 160 14.13 5.20 31.03
N ALA A 161 14.94 5.74 30.11
CA ALA A 161 15.20 7.17 30.03
C ALA A 161 13.95 7.95 29.56
N LEU A 162 13.24 7.44 28.55
CA LEU A 162 11.99 8.04 28.04
C LEU A 162 10.89 8.11 29.10
N ARG A 163 10.88 7.20 30.07
CA ARG A 163 9.92 7.23 31.19
C ARG A 163 9.97 8.51 32.01
N ASN A 164 11.13 9.15 32.08
CA ASN A 164 11.34 10.39 32.84
C ASN A 164 11.23 11.65 31.97
N TRP A 165 10.92 11.48 30.68
CA TRP A 165 10.96 12.56 29.70
C TRP A 165 9.61 13.26 29.56
N HIS A 166 9.63 14.54 29.17
CA HIS A 166 8.38 15.29 29.11
C HIS A 166 7.51 14.79 27.95
N PRO A 167 6.19 14.63 28.16
CA PRO A 167 5.20 14.24 27.15
C PRO A 167 5.37 14.85 25.76
N ILE A 168 5.50 16.18 25.74
CA ILE A 168 5.61 16.97 24.52
C ILE A 168 6.93 16.67 23.79
N GLU A 169 8.01 16.41 24.52
CA GLU A 169 9.32 16.10 23.95
C GLU A 169 9.32 14.72 23.30
N ILE A 170 8.67 13.74 23.95
CA ILE A 170 8.44 12.41 23.37
C ILE A 170 7.62 12.55 22.09
N ARG A 171 6.56 13.35 22.08
CA ARG A 171 5.75 13.60 20.89
C ARG A 171 6.58 14.18 19.74
N LEU A 172 7.40 15.19 20.01
CA LEU A 172 8.25 15.81 18.99
C LEU A 172 9.27 14.81 18.44
N LEU A 173 9.94 14.05 19.32
CA LEU A 173 10.91 13.04 18.94
C LEU A 173 10.28 11.94 18.08
N LEU A 174 9.14 11.40 18.51
CA LEU A 174 8.43 10.35 17.79
C LEU A 174 7.92 10.84 16.44
N SER A 175 7.37 12.05 16.37
CA SER A 175 6.92 12.64 15.09
C SER A 175 8.09 12.79 14.12
N GLU A 176 9.26 13.20 14.61
CA GLU A 176 10.47 13.33 13.81
C GLU A 176 11.02 11.96 13.35
N MET A 177 10.97 10.94 14.21
CA MET A 177 11.34 9.57 13.83
C MET A 177 10.38 9.00 12.79
N ILE A 178 9.08 9.01 13.09
CA ILE A 178 8.04 8.49 12.21
C ILE A 178 8.11 9.17 10.84
N GLY A 179 8.21 10.51 10.79
CA GLY A 179 8.34 11.24 9.53
C GLY A 179 9.51 10.76 8.67
N ARG A 180 10.66 10.43 9.29
CA ARG A 180 11.82 9.88 8.54
C ARG A 180 11.60 8.46 8.05
N PHE A 181 11.00 7.59 8.86
CA PHE A 181 10.65 6.24 8.42
C PHE A 181 9.61 6.30 7.31
N ASP A 182 8.64 7.19 7.43
CA ASP A 182 7.57 7.39 6.45
C ASP A 182 8.10 7.92 5.11
N ASP A 183 8.99 8.93 5.16
CA ASP A 183 9.68 9.45 3.98
C ASP A 183 10.43 8.35 3.20
N THR A 184 10.95 7.32 3.90
CA THR A 184 11.59 6.19 3.23
C THR A 184 10.62 5.25 2.52
N ILE A 185 9.36 5.19 2.95
CA ILE A 185 8.30 4.46 2.25
C ILE A 185 7.91 5.22 0.98
N SER A 186 7.66 6.53 1.09
CA SER A 186 7.16 7.36 -0.01
C SER A 186 8.22 7.60 -1.08
N SER A 187 9.48 7.80 -0.69
CA SER A 187 10.52 8.29 -1.59
C SER A 187 11.53 7.24 -2.01
N THR A 188 11.07 6.24 -2.76
CA THR A 188 11.95 5.19 -3.34
C THR A 188 13.12 5.75 -4.17
N LEU A 189 13.01 6.98 -4.68
CA LEU A 189 14.03 7.64 -5.49
C LEU A 189 14.94 8.60 -4.71
N LYS A 190 14.61 9.00 -3.47
CA LYS A 190 15.46 9.94 -2.73
C LYS A 190 16.63 9.19 -2.07
N PRO A 191 17.85 9.75 -2.09
CA PRO A 191 18.95 9.19 -1.33
C PRO A 191 18.59 9.10 0.15
N LEU A 192 18.88 7.94 0.77
CA LEU A 192 18.67 7.78 2.22
C LEU A 192 19.48 8.84 2.97
N ASP A 193 18.82 9.53 3.91
CA ASP A 193 19.50 10.46 4.78
C ASP A 193 20.55 9.75 5.66
N SER A 194 21.39 10.55 6.33
CA SER A 194 22.48 9.99 7.15
C SER A 194 21.98 9.18 8.36
N ILE A 195 20.75 9.43 8.83
CA ILE A 195 20.11 8.80 9.98
C ILE A 195 19.59 7.41 9.60
N MET A 196 18.79 7.33 8.54
CA MET A 196 18.28 6.08 7.99
C MET A 196 19.40 5.20 7.44
N ARG A 197 20.48 5.78 6.93
CA ARG A 197 21.70 5.02 6.58
C ARG A 197 22.35 4.38 7.80
N ALA A 198 22.38 5.09 8.94
CA ALA A 198 22.91 4.55 10.19
C ALA A 198 22.02 3.43 10.76
N TYR A 199 20.70 3.59 10.64
CA TYR A 199 19.71 2.55 10.95
C TYR A 199 19.97 1.29 10.12
N LYS A 200 19.97 1.41 8.79
CA LYS A 200 20.22 0.31 7.84
C LYS A 200 21.54 -0.42 8.11
N LEU A 201 22.63 0.32 8.37
CA LEU A 201 23.93 -0.28 8.68
C LEU A 201 23.89 -1.14 9.96
N ASN A 202 23.10 -0.75 10.96
CA ASN A 202 22.98 -1.50 12.21
C ASN A 202 22.01 -2.68 12.12
N LEU A 203 21.07 -2.68 11.17
CA LEU A 203 20.31 -3.89 10.87
C LEU A 203 21.22 -5.02 10.38
N SER A 204 22.26 -4.71 9.60
CA SER A 204 23.19 -5.71 9.07
C SER A 204 24.06 -6.38 10.15
N THR A 205 24.23 -5.73 11.31
CA THR A 205 25.01 -6.29 12.44
C THR A 205 24.21 -7.27 13.29
N ARG A 206 22.89 -7.39 13.05
CA ARG A 206 22.04 -8.36 13.75
C ARG A 206 22.42 -9.81 13.47
N PRO A 207 22.13 -10.72 14.42
CA PRO A 207 22.30 -12.15 14.23
C PRO A 207 21.64 -12.65 12.94
N PRO A 208 22.21 -13.64 12.24
CA PRO A 208 21.65 -14.17 10.99
C PRO A 208 20.19 -14.59 11.07
N ALA A 209 19.76 -15.13 12.22
CA ALA A 209 18.39 -15.56 12.45
C ALA A 209 17.35 -14.44 12.27
N SER A 210 17.71 -13.18 12.57
CA SER A 210 16.84 -12.01 12.41
C SER A 210 17.12 -11.20 11.15
N ARG A 211 18.04 -11.65 10.27
CA ARG A 211 18.27 -10.99 8.97
C ARG A 211 17.13 -11.22 7.98
N ASN A 212 16.26 -12.18 8.28
CA ASN A 212 15.06 -12.46 7.51
C ASN A 212 13.85 -11.66 8.01
N ASP A 213 14.03 -10.83 9.04
CA ASP A 213 12.98 -9.93 9.48
C ASP A 213 12.95 -8.69 8.59
N HIS A 214 11.75 -8.12 8.45
CA HIS A 214 11.59 -6.85 7.78
C HIS A 214 12.31 -5.72 8.54
N SER A 215 12.96 -4.82 7.81
CA SER A 215 13.84 -3.79 8.38
C SER A 215 13.18 -2.89 9.43
N PHE A 216 11.87 -2.68 9.36
CA PHE A 216 11.10 -1.83 10.28
C PHE A 216 10.56 -2.52 11.54
N VAL A 217 10.60 -3.86 11.62
CA VAL A 217 10.15 -4.59 12.83
C VAL A 217 10.74 -4.01 14.12
N PRO A 218 12.04 -3.67 14.21
CA PRO A 218 12.63 -3.11 15.42
C PRO A 218 12.02 -1.78 15.85
N PHE A 219 11.62 -0.96 14.88
CA PHE A 219 10.99 0.32 15.15
C PHE A 219 9.55 0.12 15.63
N ILE A 220 8.78 -0.77 15.00
CA ILE A 220 7.44 -1.15 15.43
C ILE A 220 7.45 -1.74 16.85
N ASP A 221 8.39 -2.64 17.15
CA ASP A 221 8.58 -3.22 18.48
C ASP A 221 8.93 -2.15 19.53
N PHE A 222 9.78 -1.19 19.16
CA PHE A 222 10.11 -0.07 20.03
C PHE A 222 8.88 0.76 20.39
N LEU A 223 8.04 1.10 19.40
CA LEU A 223 6.78 1.84 19.63
C LEU A 223 5.83 1.02 20.51
N ARG A 224 5.72 -0.29 20.27
CA ARG A 224 4.89 -1.19 21.08
C ARG A 224 5.34 -1.19 22.54
N HIS A 225 6.64 -1.39 22.79
CA HIS A 225 7.19 -1.36 24.14
C HIS A 225 7.03 0.00 24.82
N LEU A 226 7.13 1.11 24.06
CA LEU A 226 6.90 2.45 24.59
C LEU A 226 5.46 2.63 25.06
N ILE A 227 4.47 2.16 24.29
CA ILE A 227 3.06 2.18 24.68
C ILE A 227 2.85 1.35 25.96
N SER A 228 3.51 0.19 26.05
CA SER A 228 3.46 -0.69 27.23
C SER A 228 4.07 -0.11 28.50
N LEU A 229 4.86 0.97 28.42
CA LEU A 229 5.35 1.69 29.60
C LEU A 229 4.28 2.53 30.30
N SER A 230 3.11 2.69 29.67
CA SER A 230 1.99 3.42 30.28
C SER A 230 1.69 2.82 31.65
N PRO A 231 1.77 3.60 32.74
CA PRO A 231 1.62 3.07 34.08
C PRO A 231 0.25 2.41 34.20
N SER A 232 0.22 1.09 34.43
CA SER A 232 -1.00 0.41 34.82
C SER A 232 -1.45 1.04 36.13
N LEU A 233 -2.56 1.79 36.11
CA LEU A 233 -3.10 2.36 37.34
C LEU A 233 -3.28 1.21 38.33
N PRO A 234 -2.73 1.31 39.56
CA PRO A 234 -2.98 0.31 40.57
C PRO A 234 -4.49 0.24 40.76
N SER A 235 -5.07 -0.95 40.57
CA SER A 235 -6.49 -1.26 40.75
C SER A 235 -6.96 -1.17 42.21
N SER A 236 -6.22 -0.44 43.06
CA SER A 236 -6.53 -0.26 44.46
C SER A 236 -7.78 0.60 44.60
N SER A 237 -8.86 -0.06 44.99
CA SER A 237 -10.20 0.44 45.35
C SER A 237 -10.25 1.45 46.50
N SER A 238 -9.11 1.99 46.94
CA SER A 238 -9.04 3.05 47.96
C SER A 238 -9.30 4.41 47.30
N ALA A 239 -10.58 4.67 47.04
CA ALA A 239 -11.11 5.96 46.63
C ALA A 239 -10.86 7.01 47.73
N SER A 240 -9.77 7.77 47.65
CA SER A 240 -9.66 9.15 48.19
C SER A 240 -8.20 9.59 48.25
N SER A 241 -7.67 10.09 47.14
CA SER A 241 -6.58 11.07 47.20
C SER A 241 -6.39 11.66 45.81
N PHE A 242 -6.61 12.97 45.69
CA PHE A 242 -6.39 13.84 44.54
C PHE A 242 -5.46 13.26 43.45
N ALA A 243 -6.04 12.56 42.48
CA ALA A 243 -5.32 12.16 41.28
C ALA A 243 -4.90 13.43 40.54
N SER A 244 -3.59 13.65 40.43
CA SER A 244 -3.04 14.76 39.65
C SER A 244 -3.60 14.68 38.23
N PRO A 245 -4.24 15.74 37.71
CA PRO A 245 -4.92 15.75 36.40
C PRO A 245 -4.00 15.64 35.17
N SER A 246 -2.77 15.16 35.33
CA SER A 246 -1.76 15.06 34.27
C SER A 246 -1.15 13.66 34.16
N SER A 247 -1.95 12.60 34.39
CA SER A 247 -1.49 11.23 34.11
C SER A 247 -1.29 11.07 32.60
N PHE A 248 -0.06 11.29 32.19
CA PHE A 248 0.40 11.16 30.82
C PHE A 248 0.26 9.72 30.32
N SER A 249 -0.26 9.56 29.09
CA SER A 249 -0.35 8.28 28.40
C SER A 249 0.61 8.27 27.21
N PHE A 250 1.53 7.30 27.20
CA PHE A 250 2.40 7.07 26.04
C PHE A 250 1.57 6.64 24.83
N CYS A 251 0.44 5.96 25.04
CA CYS A 251 -0.48 5.54 23.97
C CYS A 251 -1.03 6.76 23.20
N THR A 252 -1.67 7.71 23.90
CA THR A 252 -2.22 8.92 23.28
C THR A 252 -1.15 9.73 22.56
N THR A 253 0.01 9.86 23.19
CA THR A 253 1.16 10.59 22.62
C THR A 253 1.64 9.96 21.34
N THR A 254 1.74 8.63 21.30
CA THR A 254 2.18 7.90 20.11
C THR A 254 1.12 8.03 19.00
N LEU A 255 -0.17 7.97 19.33
CA LEU A 255 -1.25 8.18 18.35
C LEU A 255 -1.20 9.59 17.72
N GLU A 256 -0.95 10.62 18.52
CA GLU A 256 -0.83 12.01 18.05
C GLU A 256 0.39 12.29 17.16
N THR A 257 1.33 11.33 17.04
CA THR A 257 2.59 11.53 16.28
C THR A 257 2.49 11.15 14.79
N GLY A 258 1.30 10.78 14.31
CA GLY A 258 1.11 10.26 12.96
C GLY A 258 1.35 8.74 12.85
N LEU A 259 1.27 8.00 13.96
CA LEU A 259 1.43 6.55 13.95
C LEU A 259 0.45 5.87 12.98
N LEU A 260 -0.81 6.30 12.97
CA LEU A 260 -1.84 5.67 12.13
C LEU A 260 -1.62 5.95 10.65
N ASP A 261 -1.11 7.13 10.28
CA ASP A 261 -0.71 7.47 8.92
C ASP A 261 0.47 6.58 8.49
N PHE A 262 1.49 6.47 9.33
CA PHE A 262 2.65 5.61 9.07
C PHE A 262 2.27 4.15 8.87
N LEU A 263 1.42 3.60 9.74
CA LEU A 263 0.89 2.25 9.55
C LEU A 263 0.12 2.13 8.24
N PHE A 264 -0.74 3.11 7.93
CA PHE A 264 -1.48 3.15 6.67
C PHE A 264 -0.54 3.15 5.46
N HIS A 265 0.55 3.92 5.48
CA HIS A 265 1.55 3.95 4.42
C HIS A 265 2.29 2.61 4.27
N LEU A 266 2.56 1.91 5.37
CA LEU A 266 3.06 0.53 5.32
C LEU A 266 2.05 -0.42 4.66
N TYR A 267 0.77 -0.31 4.99
CA TYR A 267 -0.27 -1.10 4.35
C TYR A 267 -0.43 -0.77 2.85
N ALA A 268 -0.41 0.51 2.52
CA ALA A 268 -0.49 1.00 1.14
C ALA A 268 0.68 0.48 0.31
N SER A 269 1.89 0.43 0.88
CA SER A 269 3.08 -0.12 0.22
C SER A 269 3.19 -1.65 0.26
N ASP A 270 2.17 -2.36 0.78
CA ASP A 270 2.18 -3.82 0.97
C ASP A 270 3.34 -4.33 1.83
N PHE A 271 3.67 -3.58 2.88
CA PHE A 271 4.77 -3.90 3.80
C PHE A 271 6.09 -4.16 3.05
N ARG A 272 6.30 -3.45 1.93
CA ARG A 272 7.55 -3.51 1.17
C ARG A 272 8.66 -2.91 2.01
N ASP A 273 9.82 -3.56 2.00
CA ASP A 273 10.98 -3.10 2.75
C ASP A 273 11.78 -2.07 1.94
N PRO A 274 11.67 -0.75 2.23
CA PRO A 274 12.35 0.28 1.45
C PRO A 274 13.87 0.27 1.67
N LEU A 275 14.36 -0.41 2.70
CA LEU A 275 15.78 -0.47 3.02
C LEU A 275 16.48 -1.64 2.32
N THR A 276 15.73 -2.55 1.70
CA THR A 276 16.29 -3.62 0.88
C THR A 276 16.56 -3.15 -0.55
N ALA A 277 17.60 -3.71 -1.19
CA ALA A 277 17.90 -3.36 -2.57
C ALA A 277 16.73 -3.82 -3.48
N PRO A 278 16.29 -3.01 -4.45
CA PRO A 278 15.15 -3.35 -5.31
C PRO A 278 15.38 -4.62 -6.15
N SER A 279 16.63 -5.03 -6.33
CA SER A 279 16.99 -6.29 -7.01
C SER A 279 16.75 -7.54 -6.17
N SER A 280 16.63 -7.40 -4.85
CA SER A 280 16.26 -8.49 -3.96
C SER A 280 14.74 -8.59 -3.98
N ARG A 281 14.18 -9.54 -4.75
CA ARG A 281 12.78 -9.90 -4.59
C ARG A 281 12.51 -10.12 -3.10
N ALA A 282 11.55 -9.37 -2.56
CA ALA A 282 11.30 -9.36 -1.13
C ALA A 282 10.70 -10.71 -0.75
N GLU A 283 11.43 -11.52 0.04
CA GLU A 283 10.91 -12.80 0.49
C GLU A 283 9.55 -12.61 1.19
N PRO A 284 8.49 -13.36 0.82
CA PRO A 284 7.15 -13.23 1.41
C PRO A 284 7.13 -13.29 2.94
N SER A 285 8.07 -14.03 3.54
CA SER A 285 8.28 -14.15 4.99
C SER A 285 8.48 -12.79 5.67
N ARG A 286 9.18 -11.84 5.03
CA ARG A 286 9.46 -10.51 5.59
C ARG A 286 8.18 -9.71 5.80
N LYS A 287 7.30 -9.71 4.78
CA LYS A 287 6.02 -9.00 4.83
C LYS A 287 5.15 -9.51 5.97
N SER A 288 5.09 -10.83 6.16
CA SER A 288 4.33 -11.43 7.26
C SER A 288 4.84 -11.00 8.63
N THR A 289 6.17 -10.96 8.84
CA THR A 289 6.74 -10.54 10.14
C THR A 289 6.40 -9.09 10.47
N LEU A 290 6.48 -8.17 9.50
CA LEU A 290 6.10 -6.77 9.74
C LEU A 290 4.61 -6.63 10.02
N SER A 291 3.76 -7.30 9.24
CA SER A 291 2.31 -7.26 9.44
C SER A 291 1.92 -7.75 10.84
N ILE A 292 2.54 -8.85 11.33
CA ILE A 292 2.35 -9.36 12.69
C ILE A 292 2.77 -8.29 13.72
N ALA A 293 3.95 -7.69 13.58
CA ALA A 293 4.42 -6.66 14.51
C ALA A 293 3.47 -5.43 14.53
N CYS A 294 2.96 -5.01 13.38
CA CYS A 294 1.99 -3.92 13.29
C CYS A 294 0.65 -4.29 13.94
N ASN A 295 0.18 -5.53 13.78
CA ASN A 295 -1.01 -6.03 14.47
C ASN A 295 -0.82 -6.03 16.00
N ASP A 296 0.34 -6.49 16.48
CA ASP A 296 0.69 -6.48 17.91
C ASP A 296 0.75 -5.06 18.47
N LEU A 297 1.27 -4.11 17.68
CA LEU A 297 1.26 -2.69 18.04
C LEU A 297 -0.16 -2.15 18.17
N LEU A 298 -1.04 -2.43 17.19
CA LEU A 298 -2.44 -2.01 17.23
C LEU A 298 -3.21 -2.66 18.39
N LEU A 299 -2.92 -3.92 18.72
CA LEU A 299 -3.48 -4.59 19.88
C LEU A 299 -3.04 -3.90 21.17
N ALA A 300 -1.74 -3.58 21.33
CA ALA A 300 -1.27 -2.82 22.46
C ALA A 300 -1.98 -1.46 22.58
N VAL A 301 -2.11 -0.70 21.49
CA VAL A 301 -2.85 0.56 21.47
C VAL A 301 -4.28 0.38 22.01
N CYS A 302 -4.99 -0.66 21.56
CA CYS A 302 -6.35 -0.96 22.00
C CYS A 302 -6.41 -1.41 23.47
N GLU A 303 -5.52 -2.31 23.91
CA GLU A 303 -5.50 -2.82 25.29
C GLU A 303 -5.25 -1.72 26.31
N TYR A 304 -4.23 -0.89 26.08
CA TYR A 304 -3.91 0.23 26.98
C TYR A 304 -4.92 1.37 26.89
N GLY A 305 -5.64 1.49 25.78
CA GLY A 305 -6.71 2.48 25.59
C GLY A 305 -8.06 2.11 26.22
N CYS A 306 -8.30 0.84 26.54
CA CYS A 306 -9.60 0.30 26.96
C CYS A 306 -9.68 -0.14 28.44
N GLY A 307 -8.69 0.20 29.27
CA GLY A 307 -8.64 -0.24 30.67
C GLY A 307 -9.93 0.05 31.46
N PRO A 308 -10.51 -0.95 32.17
CA PRO A 308 -11.75 -0.79 32.93
C PRO A 308 -11.55 0.22 34.06
N GLY A 309 -12.27 1.34 34.01
CA GLY A 309 -12.19 2.42 35.00
C GLY A 309 -11.69 3.75 34.44
N HIS A 310 -11.18 3.78 33.21
CA HIS A 310 -10.90 5.03 32.50
C HIS A 310 -12.14 5.50 31.73
N GLU A 311 -13.17 5.95 32.46
CA GLU A 311 -14.08 6.96 31.90
C GLU A 311 -13.26 8.24 31.70
N PHE A 312 -12.54 8.33 30.59
CA PHE A 312 -11.93 9.57 30.15
C PHE A 312 -13.06 10.57 29.89
N LYS A 313 -13.40 11.37 30.90
CA LYS A 313 -14.24 12.55 30.75
C LYS A 313 -13.49 13.57 29.92
N GLY A 314 -13.50 13.40 28.59
CA GLY A 314 -13.02 14.38 27.61
C GLY A 314 -11.90 13.93 26.66
N ALA A 315 -11.23 12.80 26.89
CA ALA A 315 -10.26 12.28 25.90
C ALA A 315 -10.91 11.16 25.08
N VAL A 316 -10.82 11.28 23.75
CA VAL A 316 -11.21 10.25 22.79
C VAL A 316 -10.45 8.98 23.13
N SER A 317 -11.14 7.85 23.39
CA SER A 317 -10.46 6.58 23.65
C SER A 317 -9.56 6.22 22.47
N ALA A 318 -8.49 5.45 22.69
CA ALA A 318 -7.61 5.02 21.60
C ALA A 318 -8.41 4.31 20.49
N THR A 319 -9.43 3.54 20.86
CA THR A 319 -10.38 2.90 19.94
C THR A 319 -11.19 3.91 19.14
N ALA A 320 -11.73 4.95 19.76
CA ALA A 320 -12.46 6.01 19.06
C ALA A 320 -11.52 6.80 18.13
N TYR A 321 -10.27 7.03 18.53
CA TYR A 321 -9.26 7.67 17.69
C TYR A 321 -8.96 6.83 16.45
N ILE A 322 -8.70 5.51 16.62
CA ILE A 322 -8.53 4.57 15.50
C ILE A 322 -9.76 4.58 14.59
N GLN A 323 -10.96 4.52 15.15
CA GLN A 323 -12.22 4.49 14.38
C GLN A 323 -12.42 5.72 13.48
N THR A 324 -11.87 6.88 13.86
CA THR A 324 -11.90 8.09 13.01
C THR A 324 -10.89 8.07 11.87
N HIS A 325 -9.90 7.19 11.90
CA HIS A 325 -8.83 7.15 10.92
C HIS A 325 -9.15 6.16 9.76
N PRO A 326 -8.77 6.47 8.49
CA PRO A 326 -9.01 5.59 7.34
C PRO A 326 -8.49 4.15 7.54
N ILE A 327 -7.38 4.00 8.25
CA ILE A 327 -6.77 2.70 8.58
C ILE A 327 -7.76 1.72 9.22
N HIS A 328 -8.73 2.19 10.01
CA HIS A 328 -9.70 1.32 10.65
C HIS A 328 -10.57 0.55 9.65
N ALA A 329 -10.90 1.17 8.51
CA ALA A 329 -11.63 0.49 7.45
C ALA A 329 -10.70 -0.35 6.56
N LEU A 330 -9.49 0.17 6.31
CA LEU A 330 -8.56 -0.37 5.32
C LEU A 330 -7.69 -1.53 5.84
N TRP A 331 -7.37 -1.56 7.13
CA TRP A 331 -6.54 -2.62 7.70
C TRP A 331 -7.24 -3.97 7.58
N SER A 332 -6.48 -5.00 7.19
CA SER A 332 -6.97 -6.38 7.23
C SER A 332 -7.27 -6.74 8.68
N ILE A 333 -8.52 -7.09 8.98
CA ILE A 333 -8.91 -7.27 10.37
C ILE A 333 -8.29 -8.57 10.90
N HIS A 334 -7.19 -8.43 11.64
CA HIS A 334 -6.67 -9.51 12.45
C HIS A 334 -7.80 -10.01 13.38
N PRO A 335 -8.00 -11.31 13.59
CA PRO A 335 -9.13 -11.82 14.39
C PRO A 335 -9.19 -11.19 15.79
N ALA A 336 -8.05 -10.94 16.42
CA ALA A 336 -7.99 -10.27 17.73
C ALA A 336 -8.38 -8.78 17.68
N LEU A 337 -8.18 -8.09 16.55
CA LEU A 337 -8.67 -6.71 16.37
C LEU A 337 -10.18 -6.68 16.08
N SER A 338 -10.75 -7.75 15.52
CA SER A 338 -12.18 -7.86 15.22
C SER A 338 -13.07 -7.84 16.46
N SER A 339 -12.56 -8.31 17.60
CA SER A 339 -13.29 -8.32 18.87
C SER A 339 -13.21 -6.98 19.59
N LEU A 340 -12.09 -6.25 19.43
CA LEU A 340 -11.84 -4.97 20.09
C LEU A 340 -12.45 -3.79 19.32
N LEU A 341 -12.53 -3.91 18.00
CA LEU A 341 -13.20 -2.94 17.13
C LEU A 341 -14.58 -3.50 16.83
N PRO A 342 -15.68 -2.88 17.30
CA PRO A 342 -17.04 -3.41 17.11
C PRO A 342 -17.25 -3.73 15.63
N SER A 343 -17.28 -5.03 15.34
CA SER A 343 -17.27 -5.55 14.00
C SER A 343 -18.56 -5.14 13.31
N ASN A 344 -18.43 -4.30 12.29
CA ASN A 344 -19.50 -4.17 11.32
C ASN A 344 -19.54 -5.47 10.49
N PRO A 345 -20.72 -6.00 10.15
CA PRO A 345 -20.81 -7.10 9.19
C PRO A 345 -20.00 -6.77 7.94
N ASN A 346 -19.36 -7.78 7.33
CA ASN A 346 -18.45 -7.66 6.17
C ASN A 346 -18.94 -6.65 5.10
N ALA A 347 -20.24 -6.68 4.83
CA ALA A 347 -21.08 -5.65 4.23
C ALA A 347 -20.62 -4.19 4.41
N LYS A 348 -20.83 -3.65 5.61
CA LYS A 348 -20.56 -2.25 5.96
C LYS A 348 -19.08 -1.93 6.00
N ARG A 349 -18.21 -2.95 6.12
CA ARG A 349 -16.76 -2.76 6.00
C ARG A 349 -16.42 -2.32 4.58
N MET A 350 -17.02 -2.88 3.54
CA MET A 350 -16.72 -2.51 2.15
C MET A 350 -17.09 -1.07 1.84
N LEU A 351 -18.26 -0.61 2.30
CA LEU A 351 -18.67 0.79 2.13
C LEU A 351 -17.71 1.74 2.88
N LYS A 352 -17.33 1.41 4.11
CA LYS A 352 -16.35 2.19 4.87
C LYS A 352 -14.97 2.20 4.22
N ARG A 353 -14.54 1.07 3.63
CA ARG A 353 -13.30 1.01 2.84
C ARG A 353 -13.38 1.96 1.66
N LYS A 354 -14.54 1.99 0.99
CA LYS A 354 -14.77 2.92 -0.12
C LYS A 354 -14.56 4.36 0.31
N GLU A 355 -15.25 4.76 1.38
CA GLU A 355 -15.16 6.09 1.97
C GLU A 355 -13.73 6.42 2.43
N ALA A 356 -13.04 5.48 3.06
CA ALA A 356 -11.67 5.66 3.51
C ALA A 356 -10.71 5.95 2.35
N TRP A 357 -10.79 5.18 1.25
CA TRP A 357 -9.96 5.44 0.07
C TRP A 357 -10.27 6.78 -0.63
N LEU A 358 -11.47 7.33 -0.48
CA LEU A 358 -11.80 8.67 -1.01
C LEU A 358 -11.13 9.79 -0.21
N LEU A 359 -10.74 9.54 1.05
CA LEU A 359 -10.01 10.48 1.90
C LEU A 359 -8.48 10.41 1.71
N VAL A 360 -8.00 9.36 1.05
CA VAL A 360 -6.58 9.09 0.86
C VAL A 360 -6.04 9.83 -0.37
N GLU A 361 -4.82 10.33 -0.26
CA GLU A 361 -4.13 10.96 -1.39
C GLU A 361 -3.86 9.96 -2.53
N LYS A 362 -3.98 10.44 -3.77
CA LYS A 362 -3.83 9.62 -4.98
C LYS A 362 -2.49 8.89 -5.08
N GLU A 363 -1.42 9.47 -4.53
CA GLU A 363 -0.10 8.84 -4.50
C GLU A 363 -0.11 7.49 -3.78
N TRP A 364 -0.78 7.41 -2.63
CA TRP A 364 -0.91 6.18 -1.86
C TRP A 364 -1.79 5.14 -2.53
N ILE A 365 -2.81 5.57 -3.27
CA ILE A 365 -3.61 4.67 -4.13
C ILE A 365 -2.73 4.08 -5.24
N ARG A 366 -1.90 4.90 -5.91
CA ARG A 366 -0.95 4.41 -6.93
C ARG A 366 0.09 3.47 -6.33
N SER A 367 0.58 3.77 -5.12
CA SER A 367 1.49 2.90 -4.37
C SER A 367 0.82 1.55 -4.09
N ARG A 368 -0.42 1.55 -3.58
CA ARG A 368 -1.20 0.33 -3.34
C ARG A 368 -1.39 -0.51 -4.60
N ILE A 369 -1.79 0.09 -5.71
CA ILE A 369 -1.96 -0.62 -6.98
C ILE A 369 -0.65 -1.25 -7.46
N THR A 370 0.44 -0.51 -7.35
CA THR A 370 1.78 -0.95 -7.77
C THR A 370 2.26 -2.10 -6.89
N SER A 371 2.14 -1.97 -5.57
CA SER A 371 2.52 -3.01 -4.64
C SER A 371 1.70 -4.29 -4.81
N MET A 372 0.39 -4.19 -5.07
CA MET A 372 -0.44 -5.36 -5.39
C MET A 372 0.02 -6.02 -6.70
N TYR A 373 0.33 -5.23 -7.73
CA TYR A 373 0.84 -5.77 -8.99
C TYR A 373 2.14 -6.54 -8.81
N GLU A 374 3.12 -5.93 -8.14
CA GLU A 374 4.43 -6.54 -7.86
C GLU A 374 4.29 -7.81 -7.03
N MET A 375 3.46 -7.77 -5.98
CA MET A 375 3.19 -8.94 -5.15
C MET A 375 2.65 -10.09 -6.01
N MET A 376 1.70 -9.83 -6.91
CA MET A 376 1.13 -10.87 -7.78
C MET A 376 2.13 -11.46 -8.78
N LEU A 377 3.12 -10.67 -9.22
CA LEU A 377 4.21 -11.18 -10.06
C LEU A 377 5.15 -12.13 -9.30
N ASP A 378 5.24 -11.98 -7.98
CA ASP A 378 6.12 -12.78 -7.13
C ASP A 378 5.47 -14.08 -6.63
N VAL A 379 4.19 -14.31 -6.95
CA VAL A 379 3.45 -15.50 -6.54
C VAL A 379 3.89 -16.70 -7.39
N SER A 380 5.05 -17.26 -7.06
CA SER A 380 5.44 -18.60 -7.51
C SER A 380 4.62 -19.69 -6.81
N ASN A 381 4.04 -19.37 -5.65
CA ASN A 381 3.14 -20.25 -4.91
C ASN A 381 1.86 -19.48 -4.50
N PRO A 382 0.74 -19.61 -5.22
CA PRO A 382 -0.51 -18.95 -4.86
C PRO A 382 -0.92 -19.30 -3.43
N ASP A 383 -0.73 -20.53 -2.98
CA ASP A 383 -1.26 -21.00 -1.71
C ASP A 383 -0.61 -20.36 -0.47
N SER A 384 0.50 -19.64 -0.63
CA SER A 384 1.14 -18.94 0.50
C SER A 384 0.49 -17.61 0.87
N LEU A 385 -0.37 -17.04 0.01
CA LEU A 385 -1.03 -15.78 0.31
C LEU A 385 -2.26 -16.00 1.20
N GLU A 386 -2.35 -15.25 2.29
CA GLU A 386 -3.51 -15.26 3.19
C GLU A 386 -4.79 -14.85 2.42
N GLU A 387 -5.83 -15.67 2.50
CA GLU A 387 -7.08 -15.48 1.75
C GLU A 387 -7.75 -14.13 2.03
N ASN A 388 -7.73 -13.69 3.30
CA ASN A 388 -8.29 -12.39 3.71
C ASN A 388 -7.58 -11.23 3.01
N PHE A 389 -6.26 -11.33 2.87
CA PHE A 389 -5.47 -10.31 2.23
C PHE A 389 -5.78 -10.23 0.74
N VAL A 390 -5.83 -11.38 0.04
CA VAL A 390 -6.19 -11.44 -1.39
C VAL A 390 -7.59 -10.89 -1.62
N ARG A 391 -8.54 -11.19 -0.72
CA ARG A 391 -9.89 -10.63 -0.75
C ARG A 391 -9.88 -9.11 -0.63
N ASP A 392 -9.14 -8.55 0.33
CA ASP A 392 -9.08 -7.10 0.52
C ASP A 392 -8.40 -6.41 -0.69
N ALA A 393 -7.32 -7.00 -1.23
CA ALA A 393 -6.67 -6.52 -2.45
C ALA A 393 -7.63 -6.55 -3.65
N PHE A 394 -8.41 -7.62 -3.80
CA PHE A 394 -9.43 -7.73 -4.84
C PHE A 394 -10.48 -6.63 -4.72
N VAL A 395 -10.98 -6.37 -3.50
CA VAL A 395 -11.96 -5.30 -3.24
C VAL A 395 -11.40 -3.93 -3.60
N ASP A 396 -10.17 -3.65 -3.19
CA ASP A 396 -9.47 -2.40 -3.51
C ASP A 396 -9.31 -2.22 -5.03
N MET A 397 -8.89 -3.27 -5.75
CA MET A 397 -8.68 -3.19 -7.20
C MET A 397 -10.00 -3.01 -7.97
N VAL A 398 -11.09 -3.68 -7.56
CA VAL A 398 -12.43 -3.44 -8.13
C VAL A 398 -12.86 -2.00 -7.87
N GLN A 399 -12.58 -1.47 -6.68
CA GLN A 399 -12.89 -0.09 -6.35
C GLN A 399 -12.15 0.90 -7.25
N PHE A 400 -10.83 0.76 -7.35
CA PHE A 400 -10.02 1.68 -8.13
C PHE A 400 -10.33 1.57 -9.63
N ALA A 401 -10.55 0.36 -10.16
CA ALA A 401 -10.97 0.16 -11.54
C ALA A 401 -12.41 0.65 -11.80
N GLY A 402 -13.23 0.73 -10.75
CA GLY A 402 -14.61 1.20 -10.75
C GLY A 402 -14.78 2.70 -10.45
N LEU A 403 -13.70 3.49 -10.34
CA LEU A 403 -13.79 4.95 -10.16
C LEU A 403 -14.54 5.62 -11.32
N GLU A 404 -15.12 6.80 -11.09
CA GLU A 404 -15.84 7.49 -12.17
C GLU A 404 -14.89 7.91 -13.30
N PHE A 405 -15.41 7.91 -14.53
CA PHE A 405 -14.65 8.38 -15.67
C PHE A 405 -14.33 9.87 -15.48
N GLY A 406 -13.04 10.21 -15.55
CA GLY A 406 -12.53 11.56 -15.30
C GLY A 406 -11.86 11.76 -13.94
N GLU A 407 -12.01 10.85 -12.98
CA GLU A 407 -11.43 11.07 -11.64
C GLU A 407 -9.93 10.79 -11.54
N ASP A 408 -9.38 9.84 -12.30
CA ASP A 408 -7.95 9.62 -12.58
C ASP A 408 -7.86 8.37 -13.47
N GLU A 409 -7.81 8.53 -14.80
CA GLU A 409 -7.82 7.36 -15.71
C GLU A 409 -6.60 6.47 -15.51
N GLU A 410 -5.46 7.05 -15.14
CA GLU A 410 -4.25 6.30 -14.86
C GLU A 410 -4.47 5.32 -13.71
N ILE A 411 -5.01 5.78 -12.58
CA ILE A 411 -5.34 4.91 -11.43
C ILE A 411 -6.28 3.78 -11.87
N ALA A 412 -7.34 4.09 -12.60
CA ALA A 412 -8.35 3.10 -12.94
C ALA A 412 -7.80 2.01 -13.89
N PHE A 413 -7.01 2.37 -14.89
CA PHE A 413 -6.42 1.39 -15.81
C PHE A 413 -5.27 0.60 -15.18
N ARG A 414 -4.43 1.23 -14.36
CA ARG A 414 -3.41 0.51 -13.58
C ARG A 414 -4.06 -0.50 -12.63
N ALA A 415 -5.12 -0.09 -11.93
CA ALA A 415 -5.89 -0.99 -11.07
C ALA A 415 -6.55 -2.12 -11.86
N LEU A 416 -7.10 -1.85 -13.04
CA LEU A 416 -7.67 -2.87 -13.92
C LEU A 416 -6.62 -3.91 -14.34
N ARG A 417 -5.37 -3.48 -14.57
CA ARG A 417 -4.25 -4.38 -14.87
C ARG A 417 -3.86 -5.22 -13.64
N SER A 418 -3.74 -4.61 -12.47
CA SER A 418 -3.48 -5.35 -11.22
C SER A 418 -4.61 -6.34 -10.90
N LEU A 419 -5.85 -5.95 -11.17
CA LEU A 419 -7.02 -6.81 -11.07
C LEU A 419 -6.86 -8.01 -12.00
N HIS A 420 -6.52 -7.82 -13.29
CA HIS A 420 -6.23 -8.90 -14.24
C HIS A 420 -5.19 -9.89 -13.71
N GLN A 421 -4.14 -9.43 -13.05
CA GLN A 421 -3.15 -10.33 -12.47
C GLN A 421 -3.71 -11.13 -11.28
N LEU A 422 -4.53 -10.50 -10.43
CA LEU A 422 -5.27 -11.21 -9.38
C LEU A 422 -6.18 -12.29 -9.96
N ILE A 423 -6.88 -11.98 -11.07
CA ILE A 423 -7.71 -12.93 -11.82
C ILE A 423 -6.90 -14.14 -12.27
N HIS A 424 -5.79 -13.84 -12.94
CA HIS A 424 -5.01 -14.84 -13.64
C HIS A 424 -4.26 -15.77 -12.70
N ALA A 425 -3.64 -15.22 -11.65
CA ALA A 425 -2.84 -16.00 -10.70
C ALA A 425 -3.67 -16.94 -9.82
N ARG A 426 -4.98 -16.70 -9.69
CA ARG A 426 -5.88 -17.50 -8.86
C ARG A 426 -7.03 -18.04 -9.70
N TYR A 427 -6.74 -19.08 -10.49
CA TYR A 427 -7.76 -19.82 -11.25
C TYR A 427 -8.90 -20.36 -10.36
N HIS A 428 -8.64 -20.58 -9.06
CA HIS A 428 -9.62 -20.84 -8.00
C HIS A 428 -9.86 -19.55 -7.21
N TRP A 429 -10.83 -18.74 -7.62
CA TRP A 429 -10.92 -17.37 -7.10
C TRP A 429 -11.59 -17.25 -5.72
N PRO A 430 -11.21 -16.22 -4.93
CA PRO A 430 -12.02 -15.64 -3.87
C PRO A 430 -13.43 -15.22 -4.35
N ASP A 431 -14.44 -15.69 -3.64
CA ASP A 431 -15.84 -15.49 -3.93
C ASP A 431 -16.19 -14.04 -4.33
N ILE A 432 -16.62 -13.80 -5.59
CA ILE A 432 -17.47 -12.62 -5.88
C ILE A 432 -18.64 -12.58 -4.90
N LYS A 433 -18.99 -13.74 -4.31
CA LYS A 433 -19.96 -13.83 -3.23
C LYS A 433 -19.70 -12.84 -2.09
N VAL A 434 -18.47 -12.34 -1.88
CA VAL A 434 -18.21 -11.21 -0.98
C VAL A 434 -19.14 -10.01 -1.29
N TYR A 435 -19.42 -9.73 -2.55
CA TYR A 435 -20.38 -8.72 -3.02
C TYR A 435 -21.84 -9.23 -3.07
N LEU A 436 -22.10 -10.52 -2.89
CA LEU A 436 -23.43 -11.13 -2.98
C LEU A 436 -24.07 -11.41 -1.61
N TYR A 437 -23.27 -11.45 -0.54
CA TYR A 437 -23.78 -11.71 0.81
C TYR A 437 -24.57 -10.53 1.40
N ASP A 438 -24.46 -9.35 0.80
CA ASP A 438 -24.99 -8.11 1.35
C ASP A 438 -25.54 -7.19 0.26
N ASP A 439 -26.67 -6.55 0.55
CA ASP A 439 -27.34 -5.66 -0.40
C ASP A 439 -26.54 -4.37 -0.66
N ASP A 440 -25.79 -3.85 0.33
CA ASP A 440 -24.94 -2.66 0.13
C ASP A 440 -23.75 -3.01 -0.76
N ALA A 441 -23.10 -4.15 -0.51
CA ALA A 441 -22.02 -4.65 -1.37
C ALA A 441 -22.50 -4.94 -2.80
N LEU A 442 -23.71 -5.46 -2.96
CA LEU A 442 -24.33 -5.70 -4.27
C LEU A 442 -24.63 -4.39 -5.01
N ALA A 443 -25.20 -3.40 -4.31
CA ALA A 443 -25.46 -2.07 -4.88
C ALA A 443 -24.16 -1.41 -5.33
N TYR A 444 -23.10 -1.57 -4.55
CA TYR A 444 -21.77 -1.10 -4.89
C TYR A 444 -21.21 -1.79 -6.15
N ALA A 445 -21.29 -3.12 -6.22
CA ALA A 445 -20.89 -3.86 -7.42
C ALA A 445 -21.67 -3.41 -8.67
N GLY A 446 -22.95 -3.08 -8.52
CA GLY A 446 -23.78 -2.50 -9.57
C GLY A 446 -23.32 -1.14 -10.09
N GLN A 447 -22.50 -0.41 -9.32
CA GLN A 447 -21.86 0.83 -9.78
C GLN A 447 -20.49 0.55 -10.40
N ALA A 448 -19.69 -0.33 -9.79
CA ALA A 448 -18.31 -0.58 -10.21
C ALA A 448 -18.23 -1.41 -11.51
N PHE A 449 -19.03 -2.46 -11.65
CA PHE A 449 -18.94 -3.39 -12.79
C PHE A 449 -19.27 -2.75 -14.15
N PRO A 450 -20.32 -1.92 -14.31
CA PRO A 450 -20.55 -1.23 -15.57
C PRO A 450 -19.36 -0.37 -15.99
N ARG A 451 -18.67 0.25 -15.03
CA ARG A 451 -17.51 1.11 -15.28
C ARG A 451 -16.30 0.28 -15.70
N ILE A 452 -16.05 -0.84 -15.03
CA ILE A 452 -15.01 -1.80 -15.40
C ILE A 452 -15.27 -2.33 -16.82
N ILE A 453 -16.50 -2.73 -17.14
CA ILE A 453 -16.88 -3.21 -18.48
C ILE A 453 -16.67 -2.13 -19.54
N LYS A 454 -17.10 -0.89 -19.28
CA LYS A 454 -16.85 0.23 -20.20
C LYS A 454 -15.35 0.46 -20.44
N ARG A 455 -14.50 0.30 -19.43
CA ARG A 455 -13.03 0.39 -19.57
C ARG A 455 -12.46 -0.78 -20.37
N LEU A 456 -12.98 -1.99 -20.17
CA LEU A 456 -12.62 -3.15 -20.99
C LEU A 456 -13.04 -2.93 -22.46
N CYS A 457 -14.21 -2.37 -22.73
CA CYS A 457 -14.62 -1.96 -24.09
C CYS A 457 -13.65 -0.91 -24.66
N ALA A 458 -13.20 0.07 -23.86
CA ALA A 458 -12.19 1.04 -24.28
C ALA A 458 -10.83 0.39 -24.58
N LEU A 459 -10.41 -0.63 -23.83
CA LEU A 459 -9.22 -1.43 -24.16
C LEU A 459 -9.39 -2.22 -25.45
N VAL A 460 -10.56 -2.81 -25.67
CA VAL A 460 -10.89 -3.47 -26.94
C VAL A 460 -10.76 -2.46 -28.07
N ALA A 461 -11.32 -1.25 -27.93
CA ALA A 461 -11.24 -0.21 -28.95
C ALA A 461 -9.80 0.29 -29.19
N ASN A 462 -9.02 0.55 -28.13
CA ASN A 462 -7.68 1.14 -28.19
C ASN A 462 -6.56 0.12 -27.84
N PRO A 463 -5.80 -0.40 -28.84
CA PRO A 463 -4.72 -1.36 -28.61
C PRO A 463 -3.55 -0.85 -27.76
N TYR A 464 -3.37 0.47 -27.65
CA TYR A 464 -2.16 1.08 -27.12
C TYR A 464 -2.46 1.99 -25.94
N HIS A 465 -3.39 1.57 -25.08
CA HIS A 465 -3.77 2.36 -23.91
C HIS A 465 -2.56 2.57 -22.98
N PRO A 466 -2.06 3.81 -22.80
CA PRO A 466 -0.75 4.08 -22.20
C PRO A 466 -0.66 3.72 -20.71
N PHE A 467 -1.80 3.72 -20.01
CA PHE A 467 -1.86 3.39 -18.59
C PHE A 467 -2.13 1.90 -18.30
N PHE A 468 -2.40 1.11 -19.34
CA PHE A 468 -2.71 -0.32 -19.18
C PHE A 468 -1.58 -1.21 -19.69
N PHE A 469 -0.94 -0.89 -20.82
CA PHE A 469 0.07 -1.75 -21.44
C PHE A 469 1.50 -1.36 -21.07
N PHE A 470 2.36 -2.36 -20.94
CA PHE A 470 3.80 -2.19 -20.89
C PHE A 470 4.43 -2.49 -22.24
N ALA A 471 5.62 -1.94 -22.49
CA ALA A 471 6.36 -2.14 -23.74
C ALA A 471 6.70 -3.61 -24.02
N LEU A 472 6.71 -4.46 -22.99
CA LEU A 472 7.03 -5.89 -23.07
C LEU A 472 5.79 -6.78 -23.21
N ASP A 473 4.57 -6.21 -23.22
CA ASP A 473 3.35 -7.02 -23.35
C ASP A 473 3.25 -7.64 -24.74
N LYS A 474 2.79 -8.89 -24.81
CA LYS A 474 2.52 -9.56 -26.08
C LYS A 474 1.37 -8.89 -26.83
N GLN A 475 1.38 -8.98 -28.15
CA GLN A 475 0.32 -8.39 -29.00
C GLN A 475 -1.08 -8.94 -28.68
N ASP A 476 -1.18 -10.20 -28.23
CA ASP A 476 -2.43 -10.85 -27.85
C ASP A 476 -2.83 -10.65 -26.37
N PHE A 477 -1.98 -9.99 -25.57
CA PHE A 477 -2.19 -9.77 -24.14
C PHE A 477 -3.53 -9.08 -23.87
N ARG A 478 -3.90 -8.10 -24.71
CA ARG A 478 -5.20 -7.41 -24.63
C ARG A 478 -6.38 -8.39 -24.68
N GLN A 479 -6.42 -9.26 -25.69
CA GLN A 479 -7.54 -10.16 -25.89
C GLN A 479 -7.60 -11.18 -24.74
N THR A 480 -6.43 -11.63 -24.28
CA THR A 480 -6.28 -12.48 -23.09
C THR A 480 -6.93 -11.84 -21.87
N VAL A 481 -6.60 -10.56 -21.59
CA VAL A 481 -7.16 -9.81 -20.45
C VAL A 481 -8.68 -9.78 -20.52
N VAL A 482 -9.24 -9.35 -21.66
CA VAL A 482 -10.68 -9.17 -21.80
C VAL A 482 -11.41 -10.51 -21.66
N VAL A 483 -10.89 -11.57 -22.28
CA VAL A 483 -11.46 -12.91 -22.15
C VAL A 483 -11.41 -13.40 -20.70
N HIS A 484 -10.31 -13.18 -19.98
CA HIS A 484 -10.22 -13.55 -18.57
C HIS A 484 -11.27 -12.83 -17.71
N PHE A 485 -11.54 -11.55 -17.97
CA PHE A 485 -12.61 -10.82 -17.27
C PHE A 485 -14.00 -11.38 -17.59
N ILE A 486 -14.28 -11.70 -18.85
CA ILE A 486 -15.57 -12.29 -19.23
C ILE A 486 -15.73 -13.65 -18.55
N GLN A 487 -14.71 -14.52 -18.61
CA GLN A 487 -14.70 -15.82 -17.93
C GLN A 487 -14.93 -15.70 -16.43
N TRP A 488 -14.22 -14.76 -15.81
CA TRP A 488 -14.38 -14.48 -14.39
C TRP A 488 -15.81 -14.05 -14.05
N MET A 489 -16.38 -13.08 -14.79
CA MET A 489 -17.75 -12.62 -14.56
C MET A 489 -18.78 -13.73 -14.82
N SER A 490 -18.59 -14.58 -15.84
CA SER A 490 -19.42 -15.75 -16.08
C SER A 490 -19.38 -16.72 -14.89
N ARG A 491 -18.19 -17.07 -14.41
CA ARG A 491 -18.01 -17.93 -13.21
C ARG A 491 -18.60 -17.30 -11.96
N ALA A 492 -18.48 -16.00 -11.82
CA ALA A 492 -18.98 -15.28 -10.67
C ALA A 492 -20.52 -15.19 -10.63
N SER A 493 -21.14 -15.11 -11.80
CA SER A 493 -22.60 -15.18 -11.95
C SER A 493 -23.18 -16.55 -11.60
N TYR A 494 -22.32 -17.55 -11.52
CA TYR A 494 -22.66 -18.94 -11.31
C TYR A 494 -23.36 -19.16 -9.95
N GLY A 495 -24.49 -19.88 -9.96
CA GLY A 495 -25.24 -20.23 -8.76
C GLY A 495 -25.98 -19.07 -8.07
N SER A 496 -26.00 -17.86 -8.65
CA SER A 496 -26.73 -16.71 -8.10
C SER A 496 -27.44 -15.91 -9.19
N SER A 497 -28.78 -16.02 -9.25
CA SER A 497 -29.61 -15.24 -10.19
C SER A 497 -29.51 -13.73 -9.97
N ARG A 498 -29.22 -13.29 -8.73
CA ARG A 498 -28.96 -11.87 -8.42
C ARG A 498 -27.66 -11.41 -9.08
N CYS A 499 -26.58 -12.20 -8.98
CA CYS A 499 -25.30 -11.89 -9.61
C CYS A 499 -25.39 -11.91 -11.14
N LEU A 500 -26.06 -12.92 -11.70
CA LEU A 500 -26.28 -13.01 -13.15
C LEU A 500 -27.02 -11.79 -13.70
N ARG A 501 -28.10 -11.36 -13.03
CA ARG A 501 -28.81 -10.12 -13.41
C ARG A 501 -27.92 -8.89 -13.30
N LEU A 502 -27.15 -8.77 -12.22
CA LEU A 502 -26.22 -7.66 -12.04
C LEU A 502 -25.21 -7.57 -13.20
N ILE A 503 -24.52 -8.68 -13.48
CA ILE A 503 -23.50 -8.76 -14.52
C ILE A 503 -24.11 -8.54 -15.90
N ALA A 504 -25.26 -9.15 -16.20
CA ALA A 504 -26.00 -8.92 -17.45
C ALA A 504 -26.36 -7.43 -17.64
N SER A 505 -26.84 -6.77 -16.57
CA SER A 505 -27.16 -5.33 -16.60
C SER A 505 -25.94 -4.42 -16.66
N SER A 506 -24.73 -4.95 -16.42
CA SER A 506 -23.49 -4.15 -16.42
C SER A 506 -22.90 -3.93 -17.81
N GLY A 507 -23.55 -4.43 -18.88
CA GLY A 507 -23.08 -4.29 -20.25
C GLY A 507 -22.12 -5.38 -20.73
N ILE A 508 -22.07 -6.52 -20.02
CA ILE A 508 -21.13 -7.61 -20.37
C ILE A 508 -21.34 -8.15 -21.79
N LEU A 509 -22.60 -8.14 -22.28
CA LEU A 509 -22.94 -8.57 -23.64
C LEU A 509 -22.29 -7.67 -24.71
N GLU A 510 -22.30 -6.35 -24.50
CA GLU A 510 -21.61 -5.40 -25.38
C GLU A 510 -20.11 -5.68 -25.43
N LEU A 511 -19.49 -5.98 -24.28
CA LEU A 511 -18.07 -6.35 -24.23
C LEU A 511 -17.78 -7.64 -24.99
N VAL A 512 -18.64 -8.67 -24.84
CA VAL A 512 -18.50 -9.95 -25.55
C VAL A 512 -18.59 -9.72 -27.06
N GLU A 513 -19.59 -8.98 -27.53
CA GLU A 513 -19.78 -8.66 -28.95
C GLU A 513 -18.62 -7.83 -29.53
N ALA A 514 -18.18 -6.81 -28.81
CA ALA A 514 -17.04 -5.97 -29.19
C ALA A 514 -15.75 -6.80 -29.28
N THR A 515 -15.56 -7.73 -28.34
CA THR A 515 -14.40 -8.63 -28.32
C THR A 515 -14.46 -9.59 -29.50
N LYS A 516 -15.62 -10.20 -29.77
CA LYS A 516 -15.82 -11.12 -30.91
C LYS A 516 -15.51 -10.43 -32.24
N LYS A 517 -16.12 -9.26 -32.49
CA LYS A 517 -15.91 -8.47 -33.71
C LYS A 517 -14.43 -8.13 -33.97
N LYS A 518 -13.64 -7.95 -32.91
CA LYS A 518 -12.20 -7.64 -33.02
C LYS A 518 -11.32 -8.89 -33.04
N SER A 519 -11.88 -10.04 -32.71
CA SER A 519 -11.22 -11.34 -32.73
C SER A 519 -11.41 -12.08 -34.05
N ASP A 520 -12.31 -11.60 -34.92
CA ASP A 520 -12.47 -12.12 -36.27
C ASP A 520 -11.11 -12.00 -37.00
N PRO A 521 -10.63 -13.09 -37.61
CA PRO A 521 -9.30 -13.14 -38.20
C PRO A 521 -9.15 -11.98 -39.19
N ILE A 522 -8.10 -11.18 -39.00
CA ILE A 522 -7.62 -10.31 -40.06
C ILE A 522 -7.39 -11.24 -41.25
N ASP A 523 -8.18 -11.05 -42.30
CA ASP A 523 -8.23 -11.88 -43.50
C ASP A 523 -6.80 -12.31 -43.92
N ILE A 524 -6.39 -13.53 -43.53
CA ILE A 524 -5.07 -14.11 -43.81
C ILE A 524 -4.92 -14.39 -45.32
N SER A 525 -6.00 -14.16 -46.08
CA SER A 525 -6.06 -14.20 -47.53
C SER A 525 -5.17 -13.17 -48.26
N THR A 526 -4.45 -12.29 -47.54
CA THR A 526 -3.34 -11.50 -48.12
C THR A 526 -1.98 -12.18 -47.88
N PRO A 527 -1.35 -12.80 -48.89
CA PRO A 527 -0.05 -13.43 -48.74
C PRO A 527 1.00 -12.35 -48.45
N SER A 528 1.47 -12.27 -47.20
CA SER A 528 2.54 -11.37 -46.82
C SER A 528 3.88 -11.91 -47.36
N THR A 529 4.38 -11.32 -48.43
CA THR A 529 5.75 -11.53 -48.92
C THR A 529 6.76 -10.82 -48.00
N LEU A 530 6.91 -11.30 -46.75
CA LEU A 530 8.00 -10.88 -45.87
C LEU A 530 9.08 -11.98 -45.85
N PRO A 531 10.37 -11.60 -45.96
CA PRO A 531 11.47 -12.54 -46.05
C PRO A 531 11.67 -13.27 -44.72
N SER A 532 11.73 -14.60 -44.80
CA SER A 532 12.00 -15.52 -43.70
C SER A 532 13.44 -15.42 -43.22
N THR A 533 13.72 -14.48 -42.31
CA THR A 533 14.93 -14.53 -41.47
C THR A 533 14.66 -15.40 -40.25
N SER A 534 15.17 -16.64 -40.30
CA SER A 534 15.15 -17.60 -39.20
C SER A 534 16.06 -17.12 -38.05
N ILE A 535 15.49 -16.46 -37.03
CA ILE A 535 16.16 -16.26 -35.75
C ILE A 535 15.76 -17.43 -34.85
N SER A 536 16.70 -18.36 -34.66
CA SER A 536 16.61 -19.45 -33.70
C SER A 536 16.79 -18.87 -32.28
N THR A 537 15.71 -18.70 -31.53
CA THR A 537 15.75 -18.49 -30.09
C THR A 537 15.42 -19.80 -29.38
N SER A 538 16.45 -20.49 -28.90
CA SER A 538 16.31 -21.67 -28.05
C SER A 538 15.72 -21.27 -26.70
N ASN A 539 14.44 -21.57 -26.48
CA ASN A 539 13.78 -21.37 -25.20
C ASN A 539 14.03 -22.62 -24.31
N PRO A 540 14.75 -22.51 -23.17
CA PRO A 540 15.25 -23.67 -22.41
C PRO A 540 14.18 -24.45 -21.63
N LEU A 541 12.91 -24.06 -21.70
CA LEU A 541 11.82 -24.71 -20.95
C LEU A 541 10.91 -25.63 -21.78
N GLY A 542 11.09 -25.77 -23.10
CA GLY A 542 10.45 -26.82 -23.91
C GLY A 542 8.91 -26.86 -23.98
N ILE A 543 8.19 -25.97 -23.29
CA ILE A 543 6.72 -25.92 -23.30
C ILE A 543 6.27 -24.86 -24.31
N THR A 544 6.11 -25.25 -25.58
CA THR A 544 5.31 -24.48 -26.54
C THR A 544 3.85 -24.85 -26.33
N VAL A 545 3.15 -24.11 -25.45
CA VAL A 545 1.68 -24.15 -25.45
C VAL A 545 1.24 -23.68 -26.84
N ASN A 546 0.55 -24.54 -27.56
CA ASN A 546 0.13 -24.30 -28.93
C ASN A 546 -0.76 -23.03 -28.97
N SER A 547 -0.27 -21.94 -29.56
CA SER A 547 -0.99 -20.65 -29.68
C SER A 547 -2.39 -20.82 -30.26
N ASP A 548 -2.53 -21.82 -31.12
CA ASP A 548 -3.77 -22.14 -31.83
C ASP A 548 -4.83 -22.64 -30.85
N ARG A 549 -4.46 -23.44 -29.84
CA ARG A 549 -5.40 -23.93 -28.82
C ARG A 549 -5.99 -22.81 -27.98
N GLN A 550 -5.16 -21.85 -27.58
CA GLN A 550 -5.66 -20.69 -26.83
C GLN A 550 -6.59 -19.83 -27.68
N PHE A 551 -6.28 -19.65 -28.96
CA PHE A 551 -7.16 -18.96 -29.89
C PHE A 551 -8.52 -19.66 -30.04
N ILE A 552 -8.51 -20.97 -30.30
CA ILE A 552 -9.72 -21.80 -30.44
C ILE A 552 -10.60 -21.68 -29.19
N TYR A 553 -10.01 -21.84 -28.00
CA TYR A 553 -10.73 -21.71 -26.75
C TYR A 553 -11.39 -20.33 -26.58
N ARG A 554 -10.65 -19.25 -26.89
CA ARG A 554 -11.17 -17.89 -26.80
C ARG A 554 -12.39 -17.73 -27.71
N GLN A 555 -12.33 -18.24 -28.94
CA GLN A 555 -13.45 -18.14 -29.90
C GLN A 555 -14.68 -18.95 -29.47
N ALA A 556 -14.47 -20.19 -29.01
CA ALA A 556 -15.54 -21.04 -28.50
C ALA A 556 -16.22 -20.37 -27.29
N PHE A 557 -15.43 -19.86 -26.34
CA PHE A 557 -15.93 -19.18 -25.15
C PHE A 557 -16.71 -17.90 -25.49
N LEU A 558 -16.18 -17.06 -26.39
CA LEU A 558 -16.86 -15.82 -26.82
C LEU A 558 -18.16 -16.11 -27.59
N SER A 559 -18.27 -17.27 -28.23
CA SER A 559 -19.51 -17.70 -28.90
C SER A 559 -20.55 -18.23 -27.91
N TRP A 560 -20.12 -18.83 -26.80
CA TRP A 560 -20.99 -19.33 -25.73
C TRP A 560 -21.48 -18.23 -24.78
N ALA A 561 -20.62 -17.27 -24.42
CA ALA A 561 -20.91 -16.25 -23.41
C ALA A 561 -22.25 -15.48 -23.61
N PRO A 562 -22.68 -15.11 -24.83
CA PRO A 562 -23.98 -14.48 -25.05
C PRO A 562 -25.15 -15.33 -24.57
N MET A 563 -25.10 -16.66 -24.73
CA MET A 563 -26.17 -17.57 -24.32
C MET A 563 -26.40 -17.53 -22.80
N VAL A 564 -25.33 -17.41 -22.02
CA VAL A 564 -25.37 -17.34 -20.56
C VAL A 564 -26.02 -16.04 -20.09
N PHE A 565 -25.60 -14.92 -20.68
CA PHE A 565 -26.01 -13.60 -20.20
C PHE A 565 -27.34 -13.11 -20.80
N ALA A 566 -27.78 -13.65 -21.93
CA ALA A 566 -29.03 -13.24 -22.60
C ALA A 566 -30.31 -13.76 -21.93
N SER A 567 -30.24 -14.76 -21.05
CA SER A 567 -31.43 -15.35 -20.42
C SER A 567 -31.30 -15.59 -18.91
N PRO A 568 -31.20 -14.54 -18.07
CA PRO A 568 -30.96 -14.64 -16.62
C PRO A 568 -32.02 -15.41 -15.81
N GLY A 569 -33.14 -15.81 -16.43
CA GLY A 569 -34.25 -16.51 -15.77
C GLY A 569 -34.70 -17.81 -16.46
N LYS A 570 -34.05 -18.27 -17.53
CA LYS A 570 -34.44 -19.49 -18.27
C LYS A 570 -33.43 -20.62 -18.22
N THR A 571 -32.17 -20.33 -17.88
CA THR A 571 -31.14 -21.35 -17.76
C THR A 571 -31.23 -22.04 -16.41
N SER A 572 -31.64 -23.31 -16.42
CA SER A 572 -31.43 -24.23 -15.29
C SER A 572 -29.95 -24.24 -14.93
N ALA A 573 -29.62 -24.13 -13.64
CA ALA A 573 -28.23 -24.18 -13.17
C ALA A 573 -27.53 -25.46 -13.68
N ASP A 574 -28.27 -26.57 -13.78
CA ASP A 574 -27.81 -27.91 -14.18
C ASP A 574 -27.15 -27.95 -15.57
N GLY A 575 -27.68 -27.24 -16.56
CA GLY A 575 -27.11 -27.25 -17.93
C GLY A 575 -25.87 -26.36 -18.13
N ILE A 576 -25.60 -25.44 -17.19
CA ILE A 576 -24.41 -24.57 -17.24
C ILE A 576 -23.22 -25.26 -16.56
N TRP A 577 -23.45 -26.17 -15.59
CA TRP A 577 -22.38 -26.87 -14.87
C TRP A 577 -21.47 -27.70 -15.79
N ASP A 578 -22.03 -28.47 -16.72
CA ASP A 578 -21.27 -29.40 -17.57
C ASP A 578 -20.25 -28.66 -18.46
N VAL A 579 -20.67 -27.56 -19.10
CA VAL A 579 -19.78 -26.77 -19.96
C VAL A 579 -18.69 -26.05 -19.15
N HIS A 580 -19.00 -25.59 -17.94
CA HIS A 580 -18.08 -24.75 -17.16
C HIS A 580 -17.04 -25.55 -16.37
N ARG A 581 -17.39 -26.78 -15.93
CA ARG A 581 -16.47 -27.73 -15.29
C ARG A 581 -15.51 -28.30 -16.32
N ASP A 582 -16.01 -28.70 -17.47
CA ASP A 582 -15.23 -29.54 -18.38
C ASP A 582 -14.31 -28.69 -19.27
N VAL A 583 -14.78 -27.60 -19.89
CA VAL A 583 -13.98 -26.87 -20.88
C VAL A 583 -12.64 -26.30 -20.36
N PRO A 584 -12.52 -25.72 -19.15
CA PRO A 584 -11.24 -25.22 -18.63
C PRO A 584 -10.29 -26.31 -18.11
N LEU A 585 -10.82 -27.42 -17.58
CA LEU A 585 -10.02 -28.57 -17.15
C LEU A 585 -9.39 -29.27 -18.36
N PHE A 586 -10.17 -29.44 -19.43
CA PHE A 586 -9.74 -30.08 -20.67
C PHE A 586 -8.55 -29.42 -21.38
N LEU A 587 -8.42 -28.09 -21.28
CA LEU A 587 -7.34 -27.34 -21.93
C LEU A 587 -6.04 -27.31 -21.13
N ALA A 588 -6.08 -27.74 -19.87
CA ALA A 588 -4.91 -27.87 -19.01
C ALA A 588 -4.29 -29.28 -19.06
N LEU A 589 -4.99 -30.27 -19.60
CA LEU A 589 -4.53 -31.66 -19.68
C LEU A 589 -3.58 -31.90 -20.88
N PRO A 590 -2.57 -32.78 -20.73
CA PRO A 590 -1.73 -33.23 -21.84
C PRO A 590 -2.57 -33.82 -22.99
N LYS A 591 -2.10 -33.66 -24.24
CA LYS A 591 -2.80 -34.09 -25.47
C LYS A 591 -3.32 -35.54 -25.44
N GLN A 592 -2.71 -36.42 -24.64
CA GLN A 592 -3.00 -37.85 -24.62
C GLN A 592 -4.24 -38.23 -23.80
N GLU A 593 -4.76 -37.32 -22.97
CA GLU A 593 -5.99 -37.48 -22.18
C GLU A 593 -7.23 -36.90 -22.91
N TRP A 594 -7.07 -36.41 -24.15
CA TRP A 594 -8.11 -35.70 -24.90
C TRP A 594 -9.13 -36.60 -25.58
N ASP A 595 -8.70 -37.73 -26.13
CA ASP A 595 -9.50 -38.43 -27.15
C ASP A 595 -10.74 -39.14 -26.58
N ASP A 596 -10.73 -39.53 -25.30
CA ASP A 596 -11.82 -40.30 -24.69
C ASP A 596 -12.87 -39.42 -23.99
N GLU A 597 -12.49 -38.29 -23.38
CA GLU A 597 -13.43 -37.44 -22.62
C GLU A 597 -14.09 -36.35 -23.49
N TRP A 598 -13.48 -35.95 -24.63
CA TRP A 598 -13.94 -34.78 -25.40
C TRP A 598 -15.26 -35.00 -26.16
N ASP A 599 -15.49 -36.22 -26.65
CA ASP A 599 -16.76 -36.58 -27.29
C ASP A 599 -17.95 -36.52 -26.30
N GLU A 600 -17.70 -36.73 -25.01
CA GLU A 600 -18.71 -36.58 -23.96
C GLU A 600 -19.05 -35.11 -23.67
N VAL A 601 -18.07 -34.21 -23.75
CA VAL A 601 -18.28 -32.77 -23.50
C VAL A 601 -18.98 -32.11 -24.69
N VAL A 602 -18.54 -32.40 -25.91
CA VAL A 602 -19.13 -31.85 -27.15
C VAL A 602 -20.58 -32.30 -27.33
N THR A 603 -20.95 -33.48 -26.81
CA THR A 603 -22.34 -33.95 -26.85
C THR A 603 -23.26 -33.22 -25.87
N LYS A 604 -22.73 -32.54 -24.85
CA LYS A 604 -23.49 -31.82 -23.81
C LYS A 604 -23.69 -30.33 -24.07
N ILE A 605 -23.00 -29.72 -25.04
CA ILE A 605 -23.16 -28.29 -25.37
C ILE A 605 -24.41 -28.09 -26.27
N PRO A 606 -25.51 -27.50 -25.77
CA PRO A 606 -26.74 -27.38 -26.55
C PRO A 606 -26.60 -26.31 -27.64
N GLY A 607 -27.00 -26.63 -28.88
CA GLY A 607 -27.11 -25.65 -29.96
C GLY A 607 -25.82 -25.30 -30.71
N THR A 608 -24.72 -26.03 -30.46
CA THR A 608 -23.53 -25.95 -31.31
C THR A 608 -23.67 -26.99 -32.41
N ASP A 609 -23.59 -26.57 -33.68
CA ASP A 609 -23.57 -27.50 -34.81
C ASP A 609 -22.28 -28.34 -34.70
N LYS A 610 -22.46 -29.62 -34.31
CA LYS A 610 -21.37 -30.57 -34.10
C LYS A 610 -20.55 -30.73 -35.38
N GLU A 611 -21.19 -30.68 -36.55
CA GLU A 611 -20.52 -30.78 -37.83
C GLU A 611 -19.68 -29.53 -38.14
N TRP A 612 -20.16 -28.34 -37.75
CA TRP A 612 -19.39 -27.10 -37.92
C TRP A 612 -18.10 -27.10 -37.09
N LEU A 613 -18.16 -27.51 -35.82
CA LEU A 613 -17.00 -27.54 -34.93
C LEU A 613 -15.99 -28.63 -35.36
N TYR A 614 -16.48 -29.82 -35.75
CA TYR A 614 -15.65 -30.91 -36.26
C TYR A 614 -14.98 -30.57 -37.61
N LYS A 615 -15.74 -30.01 -38.56
CA LYS A 615 -15.25 -29.65 -39.89
C LYS A 615 -14.19 -28.54 -39.81
N TRP A 616 -14.42 -27.54 -38.95
CA TRP A 616 -13.47 -26.45 -38.76
C TRP A 616 -12.12 -26.91 -38.15
N ILE A 617 -12.13 -27.93 -37.30
CA ILE A 617 -10.90 -28.55 -36.73
C ILE A 617 -10.15 -29.38 -37.79
N ILE A 618 -10.87 -30.18 -38.60
CA ILE A 618 -10.28 -30.94 -39.71
C ILE A 618 -9.64 -30.01 -40.74
N ASP A 619 -10.28 -28.88 -41.05
CA ASP A 619 -9.75 -27.88 -41.97
C ASP A 619 -8.52 -27.15 -41.39
N ALA A 620 -8.44 -26.97 -40.06
CA ALA A 620 -7.28 -26.37 -39.39
C ALA A 620 -6.07 -27.32 -39.26
N GLU A 621 -6.29 -28.64 -39.26
CA GLU A 621 -5.24 -29.66 -39.24
C GLU A 621 -4.71 -30.02 -40.65
N GLY A 622 -5.44 -29.64 -41.71
CA GLY A 622 -5.17 -30.02 -43.10
C GLY A 622 -4.00 -29.32 -43.80
N ASP A 623 -3.53 -28.17 -43.31
CA ASP A 623 -2.52 -27.35 -44.01
C ASP A 623 -1.05 -27.68 -43.65
N GLY A 624 -0.81 -28.71 -42.81
CA GLY A 624 0.51 -29.04 -42.28
C GLY A 624 1.23 -30.26 -42.87
N SER A 625 0.61 -31.04 -43.77
CA SER A 625 1.23 -32.28 -44.26
C SER A 625 2.11 -32.04 -45.51
N VAL A 626 3.34 -31.61 -45.28
CA VAL A 626 4.41 -31.79 -46.27
C VAL A 626 4.72 -33.29 -46.33
N SER A 627 4.37 -33.91 -47.45
CA SER A 627 4.64 -35.30 -47.77
C SER A 627 6.15 -35.60 -47.76
N GLY A 628 6.64 -36.19 -46.68
CA GLY A 628 7.95 -36.82 -46.63
C GLY A 628 7.91 -38.15 -47.38
N GLY A 629 8.43 -38.14 -48.61
CA GLY A 629 8.58 -39.31 -49.47
C GLY A 629 9.44 -40.40 -48.82
N GLY A 630 9.01 -41.64 -49.02
CA GLY A 630 9.62 -42.82 -48.44
C GLY A 630 11.01 -43.16 -48.98
N ARG A 631 11.69 -44.01 -48.23
CA ARG A 631 12.71 -44.94 -48.73
C ARG A 631 12.56 -46.28 -48.03
N GLY A 632 12.28 -47.30 -48.84
CA GLY A 632 12.75 -48.66 -48.56
C GLY A 632 14.14 -48.86 -49.18
N GLY A 633 14.90 -49.81 -48.64
CA GLY A 633 16.24 -50.19 -49.10
C GLY A 633 17.33 -49.74 -48.16
#